data_AF-A0A1I7Y7S6-F1
#
_entry.id   AF-A0A1I7Y7S6-F1
#
_cell.length_a   1.000
_cell.length_b   1.000
_cell.length_c   1.000
_cell.angle_alpha   90.00
_cell.angle_beta   90.00
_cell.angle_gamma   90.00
#
_symmetry.space_group_name_H-M   'P 1'
#
loop_
_entity.id
_entity.type
_entity.pdbx_description
1 polymer ?
#
loop_
_entity_poly.entity_id
_entity_poly.type
_entity_poly.pdbx_seq_one_letter_code
_entity_poly.pdbx_strand_id
1 'polypeptide(L)'
;MFGYGSYAFALICEDEFVCACVTPDECYQTSEKGVSMMFAPYCEAESCGIYLLFLGSKMSSMVPKGGKGWEFFYEPQEQKIVGAGEFVKLPGPYRKIKSVGCGECPLMATSC
;
A
#
# COMPACT_ATOMS: atom_id res chain seq x y z
N MET A 1 9.34 21.43 -9.96
CA MET A 1 10.02 20.53 -10.92
C MET A 1 10.10 19.18 -10.23
N PHE A 2 9.29 18.21 -10.68
CA PHE A 2 9.13 16.90 -10.06
C PHE A 2 10.42 16.11 -10.24
N GLY A 3 11.13 15.82 -9.15
CA GLY A 3 12.07 14.70 -9.19
C GLY A 3 11.24 13.45 -9.38
N TYR A 4 11.38 12.79 -10.53
CA TYR A 4 10.85 11.45 -10.75
C TYR A 4 11.43 10.55 -9.67
N GLY A 5 10.70 10.39 -8.57
CA GLY A 5 10.97 9.38 -7.57
C GLY A 5 10.87 8.04 -8.27
N SER A 6 12.03 7.42 -8.50
CA SER A 6 12.14 6.11 -9.10
C SER A 6 11.34 5.12 -8.26
N TYR A 7 10.15 4.73 -8.72
CA TYR A 7 9.45 3.58 -8.15
C TYR A 7 10.15 2.31 -8.61
N ALA A 8 10.25 1.32 -7.73
CA ALA A 8 10.81 0.00 -8.06
C ALA A 8 9.86 -0.74 -8.99
N PHE A 9 8.55 -0.72 -8.67
CA PHE A 9 7.50 -1.22 -9.54
C PHE A 9 6.16 -0.56 -9.18
N ALA A 10 5.19 -0.68 -10.08
CA ALA A 10 3.80 -0.33 -9.85
C ALA A 10 2.92 -1.52 -10.19
N LEU A 11 1.86 -1.72 -9.41
CA LEU A 11 0.81 -2.68 -9.70
C LEU A 11 -0.45 -1.91 -10.09
N ILE A 12 -0.90 -2.14 -11.32
CA ILE A 12 -2.08 -1.51 -11.90
C ILE A 12 -3.06 -2.63 -12.22
N CYS A 13 -4.24 -2.57 -11.60
CA CYS A 13 -5.32 -3.53 -11.83
C CYS A 13 -6.52 -2.77 -12.41
N GLU A 14 -6.74 -2.91 -13.72
CA GLU A 14 -7.83 -2.23 -14.42
C GLU A 14 -9.18 -2.79 -13.96
N ASP A 15 -10.10 -1.93 -13.51
CA ASP A 15 -11.46 -2.27 -13.06
C ASP A 15 -11.56 -3.39 -11.98
N GLU A 16 -10.44 -3.66 -11.31
CA GLU A 16 -10.32 -4.64 -10.25
C GLU A 16 -9.90 -3.99 -8.94
N PHE A 17 -10.13 -4.73 -7.85
CA PHE A 17 -9.55 -4.39 -6.57
C PHE A 17 -8.07 -4.76 -6.56
N VAL A 18 -7.30 -4.10 -5.70
CA VAL A 18 -5.90 -4.45 -5.47
C VAL A 18 -5.77 -5.03 -4.08
N CYS A 19 -4.97 -6.09 -3.98
CA CYS A 19 -4.63 -6.75 -2.75
C CYS A 19 -3.16 -6.57 -2.39
N ALA A 20 -2.87 -6.32 -1.12
CA ALA A 20 -1.53 -6.38 -0.54
C ALA A 20 -1.54 -7.17 0.77
N CYS A 21 -0.68 -8.18 0.89
CA CYS A 21 -0.63 -9.06 2.04
C CYS A 21 0.73 -8.99 2.74
N VAL A 22 0.70 -8.88 4.07
CA VAL A 22 1.88 -8.95 4.95
C VAL A 22 2.20 -10.40 5.29
N THR A 23 1.14 -11.18 5.51
CA THR A 23 1.16 -12.63 5.62
C THR A 23 -0.07 -13.16 4.86
N PRO A 24 -0.15 -14.48 4.58
CA PRO A 24 -1.36 -15.07 4.02
C PRO A 24 -2.64 -14.80 4.85
N ASP A 25 -2.47 -14.47 6.13
CA ASP A 25 -3.55 -14.22 7.08
C ASP A 25 -3.84 -12.75 7.33
N GLU A 26 -3.03 -11.86 6.75
CA GLU A 26 -3.13 -10.40 6.94
C GLU A 26 -2.99 -9.72 5.59
N CYS A 27 -4.15 -9.56 4.93
CA CYS A 27 -4.28 -8.95 3.62
C CYS A 27 -5.16 -7.70 3.68
N TYR A 28 -4.84 -6.75 2.82
CA TYR A 28 -5.53 -5.48 2.69
C TYR A 28 -6.02 -5.32 1.26
N GLN A 29 -7.29 -4.99 1.11
CA GLN A 29 -7.91 -4.74 -0.18
C GLN A 29 -8.29 -3.28 -0.30
N THR A 30 -8.18 -2.72 -1.50
CA THR A 30 -8.70 -1.38 -1.77
C THR A 30 -10.22 -1.31 -1.57
N SER A 31 -10.71 -0.20 -1.02
CA SER A 31 -12.15 0.04 -0.84
C SER A 31 -12.89 0.26 -2.16
N GLU A 32 -12.17 0.67 -3.19
CA GLU A 32 -12.67 0.87 -4.54
C GLU A 32 -11.78 0.20 -5.60
N LYS A 33 -12.33 0.05 -6.80
CA LYS A 33 -11.66 -0.52 -7.97
C LYS A 33 -10.84 0.54 -8.70
N GLY A 34 -9.87 0.11 -9.51
CA GLY A 34 -9.06 1.03 -10.33
C GLY A 34 -8.06 1.87 -9.53
N VAL A 35 -7.82 1.52 -8.26
CA VAL A 35 -6.75 2.09 -7.44
C VAL A 35 -5.43 1.45 -7.88
N SER A 36 -4.39 2.25 -8.05
CA SER A 36 -3.05 1.75 -8.38
C SER A 36 -2.17 1.68 -7.15
N MET A 37 -1.21 0.75 -7.09
CA MET A 37 -0.18 0.72 -6.07
C MET A 37 1.19 1.03 -6.68
N MET A 38 1.96 1.87 -6.01
CA MET A 38 3.33 2.21 -6.37
C MET A 38 4.27 1.87 -5.22
N PHE A 39 5.40 1.26 -5.56
CA PHE A 39 6.39 0.81 -4.60
C PHE A 39 7.64 1.67 -4.75
N ALA A 40 7.88 2.57 -3.80
CA ALA A 40 9.00 3.50 -3.85
C ALA A 40 10.13 3.04 -2.91
N PRO A 41 11.30 2.66 -3.43
CA PRO A 41 12.46 2.36 -2.59
C PRO A 41 12.94 3.63 -1.90
N TYR A 42 13.47 3.46 -0.69
CA TYR A 42 14.16 4.51 0.04
C TYR A 42 15.29 3.89 0.87
N CYS A 43 16.31 4.68 1.17
CA CYS A 43 17.34 4.30 2.13
C CYS A 43 17.53 5.44 3.12
N GLU A 44 17.58 5.10 4.41
CA GLU A 44 17.87 6.01 5.51
C GLU A 44 19.02 5.41 6.33
N ALA A 45 20.12 6.17 6.42
CA ALA A 45 21.39 5.72 6.99
C ALA A 45 21.86 4.38 6.38
N GLU A 46 21.82 3.29 7.16
CA GLU A 46 22.29 1.95 6.76
C GLU A 46 21.13 0.98 6.43
N SER A 47 19.90 1.47 6.39
CA SER A 47 18.72 0.64 6.13
C SER A 47 17.99 1.09 4.86
N CYS A 48 17.62 0.14 4.02
CA CYS A 48 16.77 0.38 2.86
C CYS A 48 15.42 -0.31 3.03
N GLY A 49 14.37 0.33 2.55
CA GLY A 49 13.00 -0.16 2.58
C GLY A 49 12.27 0.19 1.30
N ILE A 50 11.02 -0.25 1.22
CA ILE A 50 10.11 0.08 0.13
C ILE A 50 8.83 0.61 0.75
N TYR A 51 8.43 1.82 0.35
CA TYR A 51 7.12 2.39 0.66
C TYR A 51 6.09 1.84 -0.31
N LEU A 52 4.94 1.41 0.23
CA LEU A 52 3.73 1.25 -0.55
C LEU A 52 2.97 2.58 -0.54
N LEU A 53 2.78 3.13 -1.73
CA LEU A 53 1.83 4.21 -2.00
C LEU A 53 0.67 3.59 -2.76
N PHE A 54 -0.56 3.95 -2.42
CA PHE A 54 -1.69 3.64 -3.29
C PHE A 54 -2.24 4.95 -3.83
N LEU A 55 -2.59 4.98 -5.11
CA LEU A 55 -3.16 6.14 -5.79
C LEU A 55 -4.62 5.88 -6.06
N GLY A 56 -5.48 6.66 -5.42
CA GLY A 56 -6.91 6.62 -5.63
C GLY A 56 -7.56 7.97 -5.27
N SER A 57 -8.87 7.97 -5.10
CA SER A 57 -9.59 9.13 -4.58
C SER A 57 -9.18 9.45 -3.13
N LYS A 58 -9.52 10.66 -2.64
CA LYS A 58 -9.28 11.05 -1.23
C LYS A 58 -9.94 10.13 -0.22
N MET A 59 -10.99 9.43 -0.63
CA MET A 59 -11.72 8.49 0.22
C MET A 59 -11.25 7.03 0.03
N SER A 60 -10.28 6.77 -0.86
CA SER A 60 -9.73 5.43 -0.99
C SER A 60 -9.07 5.01 0.31
N SER A 61 -9.26 3.75 0.63
CA SER A 61 -8.64 3.13 1.78
C SER A 61 -8.23 1.70 1.45
N MET A 62 -7.33 1.19 2.28
CA MET A 62 -6.89 -0.20 2.29
C MET A 62 -7.53 -0.87 3.51
N VAL A 63 -8.51 -1.73 3.27
CA VAL A 63 -9.34 -2.37 4.29
C VAL A 63 -8.80 -3.76 4.60
N PRO A 64 -8.57 -4.11 5.89
CA PRO A 64 -8.14 -5.45 6.26
C PRO A 64 -9.21 -6.48 5.91
N LYS A 65 -8.79 -7.58 5.29
CA LYS A 65 -9.62 -8.76 5.02
C LYS A 65 -9.25 -9.85 6.03
N GLY A 66 -10.28 -10.48 6.62
CA GLY A 66 -10.07 -11.49 7.68
C GLY A 66 -9.92 -10.93 9.10
N GLY A 67 -10.24 -9.65 9.34
CA GLY A 67 -10.37 -9.08 10.68
C GLY A 67 -9.06 -8.79 11.42
N LYS A 68 -7.90 -9.05 10.80
CA LYS A 68 -6.59 -8.69 11.35
C LYS A 68 -6.08 -7.38 10.75
N GLY A 69 -5.82 -6.39 11.62
CA GLY A 69 -5.25 -5.11 11.24
C GLY A 69 -6.22 -3.93 11.37
N TRP A 70 -5.89 -2.85 10.68
CA TRP A 70 -6.58 -1.56 10.71
C TRP A 70 -6.67 -1.01 9.30
N GLU A 71 -7.72 -0.26 9.04
CA GLU A 71 -7.92 0.43 7.76
C GLU A 71 -6.94 1.60 7.63
N PHE A 72 -6.42 1.80 6.43
CA PHE A 72 -5.52 2.91 6.11
C PHE A 72 -6.10 3.77 5.00
N PHE A 73 -6.13 5.09 5.21
CA PHE A 73 -6.67 6.05 4.23
C PHE A 73 -5.57 6.63 3.34
N TYR A 74 -5.96 7.05 2.12
CA TYR A 74 -5.06 7.69 1.14
C TYR A 74 -4.58 9.08 1.58
N GLU A 75 -5.49 9.91 2.09
CA GLU A 75 -5.22 11.32 2.38
C GLU A 75 -4.01 11.57 3.32
N PRO A 76 -3.78 10.77 4.38
CA PRO A 76 -2.57 10.88 5.21
C PRO A 76 -1.25 10.60 4.47
N GLN A 77 -1.27 9.86 3.35
CA GLN A 77 -0.09 9.60 2.52
C GLN A 77 0.20 10.80 1.61
N GLU A 78 -0.83 11.31 0.94
CA GLU A 78 -0.74 12.44 0.01
C GLU A 78 -0.21 13.69 0.72
N GLN A 79 -0.75 14.05 1.90
CA GLN A 79 -0.34 15.27 2.60
C GLN A 79 1.14 15.26 3.01
N LYS A 80 1.69 14.09 3.35
CA LYS A 80 3.09 13.96 3.77
C LYS A 80 4.05 13.92 2.58
N ILE A 81 3.64 13.25 1.50
CA ILE A 81 4.47 13.10 0.29
C ILE A 81 4.39 14.33 -0.62
N VAL A 82 3.18 14.86 -0.87
CA VAL A 82 2.92 15.98 -1.79
C VAL A 82 3.16 17.34 -1.13
N GLY A 83 2.89 17.47 0.17
CA GLY A 83 3.03 18.73 0.89
C GLY A 83 4.47 19.05 1.32
N ALA A 84 5.25 18.03 1.68
CA ALA A 84 6.60 18.20 2.22
C ALA A 84 7.71 17.55 1.39
N GLY A 85 7.38 16.73 0.38
CA GLY A 85 8.37 15.92 -0.32
C GLY A 85 9.04 14.87 0.57
N GLU A 86 8.50 14.63 1.77
CA GLU A 86 9.05 13.72 2.75
C GLU A 86 8.25 12.41 2.74
N PHE A 87 8.92 11.32 2.39
CA PHE A 87 8.41 10.02 2.82
C PHE A 87 8.46 9.97 4.35
N VAL A 88 7.42 9.40 4.96
CA VAL A 88 7.31 9.35 6.42
C VAL A 88 8.51 8.59 6.99
N LYS A 89 9.32 9.19 7.87
CA LYS A 89 10.59 8.59 8.33
C LYS A 89 10.38 7.30 9.14
N LEU A 90 11.33 6.37 9.07
CA LEU A 90 11.35 5.20 9.96
C LEU A 90 11.75 5.61 11.38
N PRO A 91 11.29 4.90 12.44
CA PRO A 91 10.29 3.83 12.45
C PRO A 91 8.86 4.39 12.59
N GLY A 92 8.07 4.23 11.54
CA GLY A 92 6.62 4.49 11.55
C GLY A 92 5.80 3.19 11.52
N PRO A 93 4.46 3.28 11.45
CA PRO A 93 3.55 2.13 11.36
C PRO A 93 3.63 1.40 10.01
N TYR A 94 4.81 0.96 9.60
CA TYR A 94 5.04 0.27 8.33
C TYR A 94 4.78 -1.22 8.44
N ARG A 95 4.11 -1.75 7.42
CA ARG A 95 3.92 -3.19 7.26
C ARG A 95 4.82 -3.71 6.14
N LYS A 96 5.46 -4.85 6.38
CA LYS A 96 6.30 -5.53 5.37
C LYS A 96 5.41 -6.35 4.44
N ILE A 97 5.03 -5.78 3.30
CA ILE A 97 4.25 -6.48 2.28
C ILE A 97 5.08 -7.63 1.69
N LYS A 98 4.51 -8.84 1.65
CA LYS A 98 5.11 -10.04 1.06
C LYS A 98 4.56 -10.36 -0.32
N SER A 99 3.30 -10.05 -0.58
CA SER A 99 2.65 -10.32 -1.87
C SER A 99 1.62 -9.26 -2.21
N VAL A 100 1.42 -9.07 -3.50
CA VAL A 100 0.44 -8.15 -4.07
C VAL A 100 -0.26 -8.82 -5.25
N GLY A 101 -1.49 -8.44 -5.54
CA GLY A 101 -2.25 -9.02 -6.65
C GLY A 101 -3.49 -8.21 -7.01
N CYS A 102 -4.07 -8.55 -8.15
CA CYS A 102 -5.35 -8.01 -8.61
C CYS A 102 -6.50 -8.95 -8.23
N GLY A 103 -7.69 -8.38 -8.06
CA GLY A 103 -8.90 -9.08 -7.68
C GLY A 103 -9.16 -9.09 -6.18
N GLU A 104 -9.94 -10.07 -5.72
CA GLU A 104 -10.28 -10.18 -4.30
C GLU A 104 -9.08 -10.68 -3.49
N CYS A 105 -8.83 -10.02 -2.36
CA CYS A 105 -7.89 -10.56 -1.40
C CYS A 105 -8.41 -11.88 -0.85
N PRO A 106 -7.51 -12.85 -0.54
CA PRO A 106 -7.92 -14.05 0.15
C PRO A 106 -8.58 -13.67 1.47
N LEU A 107 -9.90 -13.88 1.55
CA LEU A 107 -10.58 -14.10 2.81
C LEU A 107 -9.97 -15.38 3.35
N MET A 108 -9.44 -15.37 4.57
CA MET A 108 -8.76 -16.53 5.16
C MET A 108 -9.36 -17.84 4.65
N ALA A 109 -8.53 -18.71 4.09
CA ALA A 109 -8.93 -20.10 3.95
C ALA A 109 -9.31 -20.55 5.36
N THR A 110 -10.61 -20.75 5.59
CA THR A 110 -11.07 -21.53 6.72
C THR A 110 -10.46 -22.90 6.48
N SER A 111 -9.36 -23.18 7.16
CA SER A 111 -8.92 -24.55 7.34
C SER A 111 -10.08 -25.26 8.05
N CYS A 112 -10.85 -26.04 7.29
CA CYS A 112 -11.71 -27.08 7.83
C CYS A 112 -10.87 -28.11 8.59
#